data_AF-A0A1F3C9D3-F1
#
_entry.id   AF-A0A1F3C9D3-F1
#
_cell.length_a   1.000
_cell.length_b   1.000
_cell.length_c   1.000
_cell.angle_alpha   90.00
_cell.angle_beta   90.00
_cell.angle_gamma   90.00
#
_symmetry.space_group_name_H-M   'P 1'
#
loop_
_entity.id
_entity.type
_entity.pdbx_description
1 polymer ?
#
loop_
_entity_poly.entity_id
_entity_poly.type
_entity_poly.pdbx_seq_one_letter_code
_entity_poly.pdbx_strand_id
1 'polypeptide(L)' 'MNNLKFDYEPVIYTTGAFLKPLKVIDSQDNEKWVWFVSEFTDDSYFNGDGFNPHEFANSKEVLISISE' A
#
# COMPACT_ATOMS: atom_id res chain seq x y z
N MET A 1 5.54 17.03 9.61
CA MET A 1 5.70 15.66 10.16
C MET A 1 6.09 14.75 9.01
N ASN A 2 7.39 14.49 8.85
CA ASN A 2 7.93 13.56 7.87
C ASN A 2 8.08 12.17 8.53
N ASN A 3 6.95 11.55 8.86
CA ASN A 3 6.95 10.37 9.74
C ASN A 3 6.93 9.04 8.97
N LEU A 4 7.20 9.07 7.66
CA LEU A 4 7.25 7.90 6.79
C LEU A 4 8.59 7.88 6.08
N LYS A 5 9.34 6.79 6.27
CA LYS A 5 10.55 6.49 5.51
C LYS A 5 10.33 5.20 4.75
N PHE A 6 10.24 5.32 3.43
CA PHE A 6 10.28 4.17 2.53
C PHE A 6 11.71 3.67 2.46
N ASP A 7 11.88 2.36 2.65
CA ASP A 7 13.09 1.68 2.24
C ASP A 7 12.74 0.83 1.02
N TYR A 8 13.49 1.02 -0.06
CA TYR A 8 13.14 0.44 -1.36
C TYR A 8 13.66 -0.99 -1.49
N GLU A 9 14.44 -1.48 -0.52
CA GLU A 9 15.06 -2.79 -0.55
C GLU A 9 14.83 -3.58 0.76
N PRO A 10 14.60 -4.90 0.68
CA PRO A 10 14.40 -5.68 -0.54
C PRO A 10 12.97 -5.48 -1.10
N VAL A 11 12.82 -5.61 -2.41
CA VAL A 11 11.52 -5.86 -3.05
C VAL A 11 11.27 -7.35 -3.06
N ILE A 12 10.17 -7.80 -2.46
CA ILE A 12 9.78 -9.21 -2.47
C ILE A 12 8.44 -9.39 -3.17
N TYR A 13 8.26 -10.55 -3.81
CA TYR A 13 7.00 -10.90 -4.46
C TYR A 13 6.16 -11.77 -3.52
N THR A 14 4.87 -11.44 -3.41
CA THR A 14 3.83 -12.30 -2.88
C THR A 14 2.79 -12.51 -3.98
N THR A 15 1.94 -13.53 -3.88
CA THR A 15 0.93 -13.81 -4.91
C THR A 15 0.15 -12.54 -5.27
N GLY A 16 0.32 -12.06 -6.50
CA GLY A 16 -0.38 -10.91 -7.08
C GLY A 16 0.12 -9.52 -6.67
N ALA A 17 1.24 -9.40 -5.94
CA ALA A 17 1.73 -8.10 -5.47
C ALA A 17 3.24 -8.06 -5.15
N PHE A 18 3.82 -6.86 -5.23
CA PHE A 18 5.16 -6.58 -4.72
C PHE A 18 5.10 -5.92 -3.34
N LEU A 19 5.96 -6.36 -2.42
CA LEU A 19 6.08 -5.80 -1.07
C LEU A 19 7.41 -5.06 -0.90
N LYS A 20 7.35 -3.94 -0.17
CA LYS A 20 8.52 -3.17 0.27
C LYS A 20 8.42 -2.86 1.77
N PRO A 21 9.54 -2.69 2.49
CA PRO A 21 9.52 -2.29 3.90
C PRO A 21 9.19 -0.79 4.05
N LEU A 22 8.34 -0.48 5.02
CA LEU A 22 7.97 0.88 5.40
C LEU A 22 8.13 1.06 6.91
N LYS A 23 8.84 2.14 7.28
CA LYS A 23 8.87 2.59 8.66
C LYS A 23 7.65 3.47 8.95
N VAL A 24 6.90 3.12 9.98
CA VAL A 24 5.69 3.84 10.44
C VAL A 24 5.82 4.21 11.91
N ILE A 25 5.05 5.21 12.32
CA ILE A 25 4.82 5.55 13.74
C ILE A 25 3.40 5.12 14.08
N ASP A 26 3.24 4.34 15.16
CA ASP A 26 1.92 3.89 15.62
C ASP A 26 1.19 4.93 16.49
N SER A 27 -0.02 4.59 16.96
CA SER A 27 -0.83 5.48 17.79
C SER A 27 -0.26 5.77 19.20
N GLN A 28 0.81 5.07 19.58
CA GLN A 28 1.53 5.23 20.84
C GLN A 28 2.90 5.88 20.62
N ASP A 29 3.13 6.50 19.45
CA ASP A 29 4.39 7.11 19.03
C ASP A 29 5.58 6.14 18.95
N ASN A 30 5.34 4.83 18.80
CA ASN A 30 6.41 3.86 18.62
C ASN A 30 6.76 3.69 17.14
N GLU A 31 8.06 3.62 16.86
CA GLU A 31 8.58 3.29 15.54
C GLU A 31 8.46 1.79 15.26
N LYS A 32 7.84 1.44 14.12
CA LYS A 32 7.66 0.05 13.67
C LYS A 32 8.01 -0.08 12.20
N TRP A 33 8.40 -1.29 11.81
CA TRP A 33 8.59 -1.67 10.42
C TRP A 33 7.45 -2.59 9.98
N VAL A 34 6.86 -2.29 8.84
CA VAL A 34 5.78 -3.08 8.23
C VAL A 34 6.10 -3.35 6.77
N TRP A 35 5.58 -4.45 6.24
CA TRP A 35 5.51 -4.66 4.79
C TRP A 35 4.28 -3.95 4.25
N PHE A 36 4.44 -3.20 3.16
CA PHE A 36 3.32 -2.64 2.41
C PHE A 36 3.35 -3.13 0.97
N VAL A 37 2.17 -3.28 0.37
CA VAL A 37 2.04 -3.56 -1.07
C VAL A 37 2.37 -2.29 -1.84
N SER A 38 3.39 -2.36 -2.69
CA SER A 38 3.84 -1.22 -3.50
C SER A 38 3.30 -1.22 -4.93
N GLU A 39 2.85 -2.37 -5.43
CA GLU A 39 2.36 -2.58 -6.79
C GLU A 39 1.51 -3.86 -6.84
N PHE A 40 0.43 -3.85 -7.61
CA PHE A 40 -0.43 -5.02 -7.85
C PHE A 40 -0.19 -5.57 -9.24
N THR A 41 -0.09 -6.89 -9.38
CA THR A 41 0.15 -7.56 -10.67
C THR A 41 -0.96 -8.51 -11.08
N ASP A 42 -1.97 -8.67 -10.24
CA ASP A 42 -3.08 -9.60 -10.42
C ASP A 42 -4.40 -8.91 -10.07
N ASP A 43 -5.50 -9.60 -10.33
CA ASP A 43 -6.84 -9.06 -10.14
C ASP A 43 -7.10 -8.71 -8.66
N SER A 44 -7.63 -7.51 -8.45
CA SER A 44 -8.22 -7.12 -7.18
C SER A 44 -9.75 -7.18 -7.29
N TYR A 45 -10.43 -7.34 -6.16
CA TYR A 45 -11.88 -7.49 -6.13
C TYR A 45 -12.49 -6.61 -5.04
N PHE A 46 -13.59 -5.94 -5.36
CA PHE A 46 -14.40 -5.18 -4.41
C PHE A 46 -15.85 -5.68 -4.48
N ASN A 47 -16.38 -6.19 -3.37
CA ASN A 47 -17.70 -6.83 -3.30
C ASN A 47 -17.92 -8.00 -4.29
N GLY A 48 -16.83 -8.68 -4.68
CA GLY A 48 -16.88 -9.81 -5.61
C GLY A 48 -16.74 -9.41 -7.08
N ASP A 49 -16.78 -8.12 -7.40
CA ASP A 49 -16.53 -7.60 -8.75
C ASP A 49 -15.05 -7.25 -8.92
N GLY A 50 -14.54 -7.46 -10.14
CA GLY A 50 -13.18 -7.04 -10.49
C GLY A 50 -13.01 -5.53 -10.26
N PHE A 51 -11.94 -5.16 -9.58
CA PHE A 51 -11.63 -3.80 -9.19
C PHE A 51 -10.16 -3.52 -9.42
N ASN A 52 -9.82 -2.36 -9.99
CA ASN A 52 -8.44 -1.94 -10.16
C ASN A 52 -8.15 -0.77 -9.21
N PRO A 53 -7.53 -1.01 -8.03
CA PRO A 53 -7.24 0.04 -7.08
C PRO A 53 -6.23 1.04 -7.64
N HIS A 54 -6.36 2.31 -7.25
CA HIS A 54 -5.26 3.25 -7.41
C HIS A 54 -4.08 2.82 -6.52
N GLU A 55 -2.91 2.61 -7.12
CA GLU A 55 -1.70 2.25 -6.36
C GLU A 55 -1.16 3.41 -5.52
N PHE A 56 -1.36 4.64 -6.01
CA PHE A 56 -0.91 5.86 -5.35
C PHE A 56 -1.88 7.00 -5.65
N ALA A 57 -2.07 7.89 -4.67
CA ALA A 57 -2.90 9.07 -4.80
C ALA A 57 -2.45 10.17 -3.83
N ASN A 58 -2.81 11.42 -4.14
CA ASN A 58 -2.48 12.59 -3.31
C ASN A 58 -3.39 12.76 -2.08
N SER A 59 -4.49 12.00 -2.00
CA SER A 59 -5.37 11.98 -0.84
C SER A 59 -5.97 10.60 -0.64
N LYS A 60 -6.47 10.35 0.57
CA LYS A 60 -7.15 9.09 0.90
C LYS A 60 -8.41 8.92 0.05
N GLU A 61 -9.14 10.00 -0.17
CA GLU A 61 -10.40 10.03 -0.92
C GLU A 61 -10.18 9.60 -2.37
N VAL A 62 -9.09 10.04 -2.99
CA VAL A 62 -8.69 9.61 -4.34
C VAL A 62 -8.15 8.18 -4.32
N LEU A 63 -7.40 7.78 -3.29
CA LEU A 63 -6.89 6.41 -3.20
C LEU A 63 -8.01 5.36 -3.16
N ILE A 64 -9.08 5.67 -2.42
CA ILE A 64 -10.22 4.76 -2.22
C ILE A 64 -11.37 5.04 -3.19
N SER A 65 -11.20 5.97 -4.15
CA SER A 65 -12.27 6.26 -5.09
C SER A 65 -12.51 5.06 -5.98
N ILE A 66 -13.77 4.66 -6.07
CA ILE A 66 -14.22 3.60 -6.97
C ILE A 66 -14.73 4.33 -8.20
N SER A 67 -13.94 4.41 -9.26
CA SER A 67 -14.41 4.87 -10.56
C SER A 67 -15.22 3.75 -11.23
N GLU A 68 -16.46 4.04 -11.62
CA GLU A 68 -17.31 3.17 -12.46
C GLU A 68 -16.72 2.95 -13.87
#